data_AF-A0A8H3CIH6-F1
#
_entry.id   AF-A0A8H3CIH6-F1
#
_cell.length_a   1.000
_cell.length_b   1.000
_cell.length_c   1.000
_cell.angle_alpha   90.00
_cell.angle_beta   90.00
_cell.angle_gamma   90.00
#
_symmetry.space_group_name_H-M   'P 1'
#
loop_
_entity.id
_entity.type
_entity.pdbx_description
1 polymer ?
#
loop_
_entity_poly.entity_id
_entity_poly.type
_entity_poly.pdbx_seq_one_letter_code
_entity_poly.pdbx_strand_id
1 'polypeptide(L)'
;MRLQLLTTIGRCIGVWDTVGAVYSPVFRLKQNVIGTPDTEFPPNLVYAFHALAFHENRMRFRVNLFERPAKNTFLKQVWFPGSHSDVGGGGKEPDLPKISLLWLLASTTHFKPHSVLIVAGYRGN
;
A
#
# COMPACT_ATOMS: atom_id res chain seq x y z
N MET A 1 -2.19 11.85 6.74
CA MET A 1 -1.82 12.59 5.51
C MET A 1 -3.01 12.56 4.55
N ARG A 2 -3.45 13.71 4.04
CA ARG A 2 -4.43 13.78 2.95
C ARG A 2 -3.70 13.37 1.67
N LEU A 3 -3.98 12.17 1.16
CA LEU A 3 -3.53 11.74 -0.15
C LEU A 3 -4.23 12.61 -1.20
N GLN A 4 -3.61 13.71 -1.61
CA GLN A 4 -3.97 14.36 -2.86
C GLN A 4 -3.36 13.54 -3.98
N LEU A 5 -4.15 12.66 -4.56
CA LEU A 5 -3.86 12.07 -5.86
C LEU A 5 -3.80 13.23 -6.87
N LEU A 6 -2.60 13.70 -7.18
CA LEU A 6 -2.35 14.46 -8.39
C LEU A 6 -2.74 13.54 -9.55
N THR A 7 -3.95 13.73 -10.07
CA THR A 7 -4.40 13.29 -11.41
C THR A 7 -3.58 12.13 -11.99
N THR A 8 -3.74 10.95 -11.41
CA THR A 8 -2.85 9.82 -11.73
C THR A 8 -3.22 9.24 -13.10
N ILE A 9 -2.36 9.45 -14.10
CA ILE A 9 -2.35 8.74 -15.39
C ILE A 9 -1.83 7.28 -15.21
N GLY A 10 -1.79 6.79 -13.96
CA GLY A 10 -1.15 5.54 -13.58
C GLY A 10 -2.05 4.35 -13.84
N ARG A 11 -1.58 3.40 -14.67
CA ARG A 11 -2.21 2.08 -14.84
C ARG A 11 -1.79 1.10 -13.74
N CYS A 12 -0.81 1.46 -12.91
CA CYS A 12 -0.24 0.59 -11.89
C CYS A 12 0.00 1.35 -10.58
N ILE A 13 -0.35 0.73 -9.45
CA ILE A 13 -0.03 1.21 -8.10
C ILE A 13 0.68 0.14 -7.29
N GLY A 14 1.68 0.55 -6.51
CA GLY A 14 2.32 -0.27 -5.49
C GLY A 14 2.26 0.41 -4.13
N VAL A 15 1.86 -0.32 -3.10
CA VAL A 15 1.74 0.18 -1.72
C VAL A 15 2.33 -0.81 -0.72
N TRP A 16 2.73 -0.30 0.45
CA TRP A 16 3.15 -1.12 1.60
C TRP A 16 2.14 -1.01 2.73
N ASP A 17 1.99 -2.13 3.44
CA ASP A 17 1.36 -2.35 4.74
C ASP A 17 0.41 -1.23 5.18
N THR A 18 -0.73 -1.19 4.51
CA THR A 18 -1.57 0.00 4.47
C THR A 18 -2.48 0.02 5.69
N VAL A 19 -2.31 1.00 6.58
CA VAL A 19 -3.02 1.08 7.88
C VAL A 19 -4.04 2.21 7.90
N GLY A 20 -5.13 2.04 8.66
CA GLY A 20 -6.12 3.09 8.88
C GLY A 20 -5.50 4.31 9.58
N ALA A 21 -6.02 5.52 9.28
CA ALA A 21 -5.54 6.73 9.95
C ALA A 21 -5.80 6.65 11.46
N VAL A 22 -4.73 6.76 12.25
CA VAL A 22 -4.70 6.56 13.72
C VAL A 22 -5.61 7.53 14.52
N TYR A 23 -6.22 8.53 13.87
CA TYR A 23 -6.98 9.60 14.53
C TYR A 23 -8.52 9.46 14.50
N SER A 24 -9.08 8.35 14.01
CA SER A 24 -10.54 8.14 14.12
C SER A 24 -10.86 7.48 15.46
N PRO A 25 -11.67 8.11 16.35
CA PRO A 25 -12.02 7.56 17.68
C PRO A 25 -12.87 6.29 17.61
N VAL A 26 -13.23 5.85 16.41
CA VAL A 26 -13.99 4.63 16.16
C VAL A 26 -13.03 3.58 15.60
N PHE A 27 -12.55 2.69 16.46
CA PHE A 27 -11.75 1.49 16.12
C PHE A 27 -12.47 0.48 15.18
N ARG A 28 -13.48 0.90 14.41
CA ARG A 28 -14.36 0.03 13.61
C ARG A 28 -14.97 0.67 12.36
N LEU A 29 -14.40 1.71 11.75
CA LEU A 29 -14.96 2.23 10.50
C LEU A 29 -13.90 2.27 9.41
N LYS A 30 -13.95 1.23 8.56
CA LYS A 30 -13.52 1.16 7.16
C LYS A 30 -12.91 2.47 6.63
N GLN A 31 -11.68 2.77 7.02
CA GLN A 31 -10.98 3.93 6.47
C GLN A 31 -10.12 3.46 5.31
N ASN A 32 -10.71 3.64 4.12
CA ASN A 32 -10.11 3.46 2.82
C ASN A 32 -8.89 4.37 2.72
N VAL A 33 -7.71 3.77 2.61
CA VAL A 33 -6.44 4.50 2.52
C VAL A 33 -6.10 4.86 1.06
N ILE A 34 -6.97 4.50 0.12
CA ILE A 34 -7.03 5.15 -1.18
C ILE A 34 -7.95 6.34 -0.96
N GLY A 35 -7.52 7.56 -1.32
CA GLY A 35 -8.21 8.83 -1.05
C GLY A 35 -9.56 9.02 -1.75
N THR A 36 -10.32 7.94 -1.95
CA THR A 36 -11.69 7.90 -2.45
C THR A 36 -12.59 7.42 -1.30
N PRO A 37 -13.67 8.16 -0.99
CA PRO A 37 -14.80 7.56 -0.29
C PRO A 37 -15.25 6.38 -1.15
N ASP A 38 -15.46 5.24 -0.51
CA ASP A 38 -15.74 3.94 -1.11
C ASP A 38 -14.53 3.23 -1.71
N THR A 39 -14.54 1.92 -1.48
CA THR A 39 -13.57 0.84 -1.70
C THR A 39 -13.05 0.69 -3.14
N GLU A 40 -13.13 1.74 -3.94
CA GLU A 40 -12.97 1.70 -5.38
C GLU A 40 -11.62 2.30 -5.74
N PHE A 41 -10.78 1.44 -6.30
CA PHE A 41 -9.58 1.86 -7.01
C PHE A 41 -9.97 2.85 -8.12
N PRO A 42 -9.06 3.76 -8.53
CA PRO A 42 -9.29 4.62 -9.68
C PRO A 42 -9.77 3.79 -10.88
N PRO A 43 -10.78 4.22 -11.65
CA PRO A 43 -11.37 3.42 -12.72
C PRO A 43 -10.37 3.07 -13.84
N ASN A 44 -9.27 3.83 -13.95
CA ASN A 44 -8.16 3.61 -14.87
C ASN A 44 -7.04 2.72 -14.31
N LEU A 45 -7.15 2.25 -13.05
CA LEU A 45 -6.15 1.39 -12.45
C LEU A 45 -6.27 -0.03 -12.99
N VAL A 46 -5.17 -0.53 -13.56
CA VAL A 46 -5.12 -1.87 -14.15
C VAL A 46 -4.38 -2.84 -13.23
N TYR A 47 -3.40 -2.38 -12.46
CA TYR A 47 -2.58 -3.22 -11.58
C TYR A 47 -2.42 -2.59 -10.19
N ALA A 48 -2.62 -3.39 -9.15
CA ALA A 48 -2.42 -3.03 -7.76
C ALA A 48 -1.55 -4.08 -7.06
N PHE A 49 -0.44 -3.62 -6.48
CA PHE A 49 0.49 -4.45 -5.71
C PHE A 49 0.53 -3.99 -4.26
N HIS A 50 0.39 -4.92 -3.33
CA HIS A 50 0.38 -4.65 -1.90
C HIS A 50 1.36 -5.56 -1.17
N ALA A 51 2.44 -4.99 -0.63
CA ALA A 51 3.35 -5.69 0.26
C ALA A 51 2.85 -5.59 1.71
N LEU A 52 2.58 -6.72 2.36
CA LEU A 52 1.96 -6.82 3.69
C LEU A 52 2.96 -7.29 4.75
N ALA A 53 2.90 -6.75 5.95
CA ALA A 53 3.76 -7.18 7.08
C ALA A 53 3.12 -8.33 7.85
N PHE A 54 3.75 -9.51 7.85
CA PHE A 54 3.19 -10.70 8.48
C PHE A 54 3.29 -10.68 10.02
N HIS A 55 4.34 -10.09 10.59
CA HIS A 55 4.58 -10.09 12.05
C HIS A 55 4.10 -8.80 12.74
N GLU A 56 3.39 -7.92 12.03
CA GLU A 56 2.85 -6.69 12.62
C GLU A 56 1.64 -7.00 13.52
N ASN A 57 1.88 -7.03 14.83
CA ASN A 57 0.88 -7.40 15.84
C ASN A 57 0.28 -6.20 16.59
N ARG A 58 0.77 -4.97 16.35
CA ARG A 58 0.27 -3.78 17.06
C ARG A 58 -1.13 -3.44 16.54
N MET A 59 -2.09 -3.32 17.44
CA MET A 59 -3.48 -3.01 17.10
C MET A 59 -3.64 -1.76 16.22
N ARG A 60 -2.83 -0.72 16.47
CA ARG A 60 -2.86 0.54 15.71
C ARG A 60 -2.32 0.42 14.28
N PHE A 61 -1.61 -0.66 13.98
CA PHE A 61 -1.02 -0.95 12.68
C PHE A 61 -1.69 -2.15 12.00
N ARG A 62 -2.94 -2.47 12.38
CA ARG A 62 -3.69 -3.49 11.66
C ARG A 62 -3.85 -3.09 10.19
N VAL A 63 -3.39 -3.99 9.32
CA VAL A 63 -3.42 -3.77 7.88
C VAL A 63 -4.84 -3.80 7.33
N ASN A 64 -5.11 -2.90 6.41
CA ASN A 64 -6.33 -2.87 5.61
C ASN A 64 -6.07 -3.62 4.30
N LEU A 65 -6.60 -4.85 4.20
CA LEU A 65 -6.55 -5.62 2.96
C LEU A 65 -7.51 -5.02 1.92
N PHE A 66 -7.15 -5.12 0.65
CA PHE A 66 -8.02 -4.73 -0.45
C PHE A 66 -8.89 -5.92 -0.84
N GLU A 67 -10.21 -5.75 -0.73
CA GLU A 67 -11.16 -6.87 -0.91
C GLU A 67 -11.82 -6.91 -2.30
N ARG A 68 -11.87 -5.78 -3.03
CA ARG A 68 -12.57 -5.66 -4.32
C ARG A 68 -11.88 -4.69 -5.27
N PRO A 69 -10.96 -5.16 -6.11
CA PRO A 69 -10.52 -4.38 -7.27
C PRO A 69 -11.71 -4.04 -8.18
N ALA A 70 -11.64 -2.91 -8.90
CA ALA A 70 -12.58 -2.64 -9.99
C ALA A 70 -12.54 -3.81 -11.00
N LYS A 71 -13.60 -4.02 -11.79
CA LYS A 71 -13.79 -5.22 -12.65
C LYS A 71 -12.57 -5.62 -13.52
N ASN A 72 -11.68 -4.67 -13.84
CA ASN A 72 -10.51 -4.88 -14.71
C ASN A 72 -9.17 -4.60 -14.01
N THR A 73 -9.14 -4.53 -12.68
CA THR A 73 -7.91 -4.31 -11.91
C THR A 73 -7.35 -5.63 -11.41
N PHE A 74 -6.12 -5.94 -11.79
CA PHE A 74 -5.35 -7.04 -11.23
C PHE A 74 -4.81 -6.63 -9.85
N LEU A 75 -5.23 -7.33 -8.80
CA LEU A 75 -4.74 -7.12 -7.44
C LEU A 75 -3.84 -8.28 -7.01
N LYS A 76 -2.64 -7.97 -6.56
CA LYS A 76 -1.72 -8.93 -5.94
C LYS A 76 -1.24 -8.42 -4.58
N GLN A 77 -1.56 -9.19 -3.54
CA GLN A 77 -1.11 -8.92 -2.19
C GLN A 77 -0.16 -10.03 -1.75
N VAL A 78 1.00 -9.67 -1.19
CA VAL A 78 2.03 -10.63 -0.77
C VAL A 78 2.48 -10.30 0.66
N TRP A 79 2.48 -11.33 1.51
CA TRP A 79 2.96 -11.25 2.88
C TRP A 79 4.47 -11.42 2.91
N PHE A 80 5.15 -10.48 3.56
CA PHE A 80 6.58 -10.52 3.82
C PHE A 80 6.85 -10.71 5.31
N PRO A 81 7.92 -11.43 5.67
CA PRO A 81 8.33 -11.55 7.06
C PRO A 81 8.78 -10.18 7.58
N GLY A 82 8.28 -9.81 8.75
CA GLY A 82 8.66 -8.59 9.47
C GLY A 82 7.46 -7.80 9.99
N SER A 83 7.75 -6.77 10.77
CA SER A 83 6.80 -5.75 11.21
C SER A 83 6.60 -4.66 10.15
N HIS A 84 5.71 -3.70 10.40
CA HIS A 84 5.38 -2.61 9.48
C HIS A 84 6.64 -1.92 8.89
N SER A 85 7.62 -1.63 9.74
CA SER A 85 8.85 -0.95 9.35
C SER A 85 9.88 -1.85 8.68
N ASP A 86 9.83 -3.16 8.94
CA ASP A 86 10.73 -4.13 8.29
C ASP A 86 10.30 -4.38 6.84
N VAL A 87 9.00 -4.24 6.56
CA VAL A 87 8.43 -4.39 5.21
C VAL A 87 8.32 -3.04 4.49
N GLY A 88 7.89 -1.98 5.16
CA GLY A 88 7.66 -0.66 4.56
C GLY A 88 8.83 0.32 4.66
N GLY A 89 9.85 0.01 5.48
CA GLY A 89 10.98 0.90 5.74
C GLY A 89 10.82 1.77 7.00
N GLY A 90 11.89 2.50 7.33
CA GLY A 90 11.94 3.39 8.49
C GLY A 90 12.24 2.70 9.83
N GLY A 91 12.54 1.40 9.82
CA GLY A 91 12.96 0.64 10.99
C GLY A 91 14.46 0.76 11.29
N LYS A 92 14.92 0.03 12.31
CA LYS A 92 16.35 -0.04 12.67
C LYS A 92 17.19 -0.81 11.66
N GLU A 93 16.57 -1.77 10.98
CA GLU A 93 17.20 -2.63 9.98
C GLU A 93 16.94 -2.08 8.57
N PRO A 94 17.88 -1.35 7.96
CA PRO A 94 17.65 -0.70 6.66
C PRO A 94 17.61 -1.69 5.48
N ASP A 95 18.04 -2.93 5.68
CA ASP A 95 18.16 -3.93 4.63
C ASP A 95 16.90 -4.79 4.47
N LEU A 96 16.13 -5.03 5.53
CA LEU A 96 14.90 -5.84 5.47
C LEU A 96 13.87 -5.30 4.45
N PRO A 97 13.59 -3.99 4.37
CA PRO A 97 12.61 -3.44 3.44
C PRO A 97 13.04 -3.55 1.97
N LYS A 98 14.32 -3.79 1.69
CA LYS A 98 14.83 -3.94 0.32
C LYS A 98 14.17 -5.13 -0.39
N ILE A 99 13.80 -6.17 0.35
CA ILE A 99 13.17 -7.37 -0.21
C ILE A 99 11.79 -7.05 -0.79
N SER A 100 10.93 -6.37 0.00
CA SER A 100 9.59 -5.97 -0.45
C SER A 100 9.66 -4.91 -1.55
N LEU A 101 10.65 -4.00 -1.49
CA LEU A 101 10.91 -3.00 -2.52
C LEU A 101 11.31 -3.65 -3.84
N LEU A 102 12.26 -4.59 -3.82
CA LEU A 102 12.68 -5.31 -5.02
C LEU A 102 11.52 -6.09 -5.64
N TRP A 103 10.68 -6.72 -4.83
CA TRP A 103 9.46 -7.38 -5.33
C TRP A 103 8.51 -6.41 -6.02
N LEU A 104 8.28 -5.23 -5.43
CA LEU A 104 7.38 -4.22 -5.97
C LEU A 104 7.95 -3.62 -7.26
N LEU A 105 9.24 -3.34 -7.31
CA LEU A 105 9.94 -2.92 -8.53
C LEU A 105 9.85 -3.99 -9.62
N ALA A 106 10.19 -5.24 -9.30
CA ALA A 106 10.10 -6.37 -10.23
C ALA A 106 8.67 -6.53 -10.80
N SER A 107 7.66 -6.39 -9.95
CA SER A 107 6.24 -6.48 -10.33
C SER A 107 5.79 -5.35 -11.26
N THR A 108 6.53 -4.24 -11.30
CA THR A 108 6.17 -3.05 -12.09
C THR A 108 7.05 -2.83 -13.32
N THR A 109 8.05 -3.70 -13.57
CA THR A 109 9.03 -3.55 -14.66
C THR A 109 8.42 -3.50 -16.08
N HIS A 110 7.25 -4.10 -16.28
CA HIS A 110 6.56 -4.11 -17.58
C HIS A 110 5.83 -2.79 -17.91
N PHE A 111 5.79 -1.84 -16.97
CA PHE A 111 5.10 -0.56 -17.15
C PHE A 111 6.09 0.56 -17.47
N LYS A 112 5.65 1.49 -18.33
CA LYS A 112 6.40 2.74 -18.54
C LYS A 112 6.51 3.49 -17.19
N PRO A 113 7.66 4.12 -16.88
CA PRO A 113 7.87 4.79 -15.60
C PRO A 113 6.76 5.79 -15.23
N HIS A 114 6.26 6.56 -16.20
CA HIS A 114 5.17 7.53 -15.99
C HIS A 114 3.79 6.91 -15.73
N SER A 115 3.65 5.59 -15.81
CA SER A 115 2.41 4.85 -15.56
C SER A 115 2.39 4.13 -14.21
N VAL A 116 3.45 4.25 -13.41
CA VAL A 116 3.61 3.57 -12.12
C VAL A 116 3.58 4.61 -11.00
N LEU A 117 2.70 4.42 -10.03
CA LEU A 117 2.72 5.13 -8.77
C LEU A 117 3.15 4.18 -7.65
N ILE A 118 4.30 4.44 -7.03
CA ILE A 118 4.77 3.71 -5.85
C ILE A 118 4.53 4.63 -4.64
N VAL A 119 3.60 4.24 -3.76
CA VAL A 119 3.28 5.00 -2.54
C VAL A 119 4.02 4.38 -1.37
N ALA A 120 5.12 5.02 -0.97
CA ALA A 120 5.87 4.61 0.22
C ALA A 120 5.13 5.00 1.52
N GLY A 121 5.24 4.14 2.53
CA GLY A 121 4.64 4.33 3.86
C GLY A 121 5.25 5.49 4.64
N TYR A 122 4.50 5.96 5.64
CA TYR A 122 4.82 7.15 6.46
C TYR A 122 6.01 6.92 7.41
N ARG A 123 6.92 7.90 7.50
CA ARG A 123 7.94 7.99 8.56
C ARG A 123 7.33 8.71 9.76
N GLY A 124 6.97 7.95 10.80
CA GLY A 124 6.69 8.54 12.12
C GLY A 124 7.99 8.99 12.77
N ASN A 125 8.00 10.20 13.34
CA ASN A 125 9.06 10.65 14.24
C ASN A 125 9.02 9.87 15.56
#